data_AF-A0A077KMV6-F1
#
_entry.id   AF-A0A077KMV6-F1
#
_cell.length_a   1.000
_cell.length_b   1.000
_cell.length_c   1.000
_cell.angle_alpha   90.00
_cell.angle_beta   90.00
_cell.angle_gamma   90.00
#
_symmetry.space_group_name_H-M   'P 1'
#
loop_
_entity.id
_entity.type
_entity.pdbx_description
1 polymer ?
#
loop_
_entity_poly.entity_id
_entity_poly.type
_entity_poly.pdbx_seq_one_letter_code
_entity_poly.pdbx_strand_id
1 'polypeptide(L)'
;MILGAYWYFKFPESLYHFRFFKFFEGYGGHADNAAELAARVQVENADDFIVKLEKLKTQFKKAFLHLNINENQLIISIGGYVLFDFYFQLALEIEELLIREHAIILDFSIPFKSLSTKAYHTEGENMGNNEHRFLQIIGSDLKKNNAENLSIRIDCNLPLSDKEFFINDLGSICREENLNVFYYNDYDFYNHCNLMLFFTNGRQKKDSIQTVNLNSFGDKVRQLTQKYPLHFGHLEGLKYYPQNGPNIELMVDEEYILSKK
;
A
#
# COMPACT_ATOMS: atom_id res chain seq x y z
N MET A 1 -6.75 -7.22 -2.47
CA MET A 1 -5.62 -6.54 -1.80
C MET A 1 -5.34 -5.21 -2.50
N ILE A 2 -5.01 -4.15 -1.77
CA ILE A 2 -4.52 -2.90 -2.35
C ILE A 2 -2.99 -3.00 -2.45
N LEU A 3 -2.43 -2.66 -3.59
CA LEU A 3 -0.98 -2.61 -3.85
C LEU A 3 -0.57 -1.16 -4.17
N GLY A 4 0.72 -0.90 -4.11
CA GLY A 4 1.31 0.36 -4.56
C GLY A 4 2.04 1.15 -3.49
N ALA A 5 2.19 2.44 -3.74
CA ALA A 5 2.99 3.33 -2.90
C ALA A 5 2.32 3.62 -1.55
N TYR A 6 3.04 3.38 -0.45
CA TYR A 6 2.56 3.57 0.92
C TYR A 6 3.64 4.17 1.82
N TRP A 7 3.24 4.56 3.03
CA TRP A 7 4.13 5.08 4.06
C TRP A 7 3.94 4.32 5.37
N TYR A 8 5.05 3.90 5.97
CA TYR A 8 5.04 3.21 7.25
C TYR A 8 6.19 3.70 8.14
N PHE A 9 7.43 3.68 7.62
CA PHE A 9 8.59 4.10 8.41
C PHE A 9 8.82 5.60 8.49
N LYS A 10 8.30 6.42 7.57
CA LYS A 10 8.61 7.85 7.55
C LYS A 10 7.56 8.67 6.83
N PHE A 11 7.32 9.88 7.34
CA PHE A 11 6.29 10.78 6.83
C PHE A 11 6.68 11.43 5.47
N PRO A 12 5.73 11.59 4.53
CA PRO A 12 5.95 12.32 3.28
C PRO A 12 5.81 13.85 3.43
N GLU A 13 6.81 14.47 4.06
CA GLU A 13 6.83 15.93 4.35
C GLU A 13 6.56 16.83 3.12
N SER A 14 6.98 16.42 1.92
CA SER A 14 6.78 17.22 0.71
C SER A 14 5.40 17.07 0.06
N LEU A 15 4.57 16.12 0.54
CA LEU A 15 3.23 15.87 -0.01
C LEU A 15 2.12 16.34 0.92
N TYR A 16 2.28 16.13 2.22
CA TYR A 16 1.25 16.37 3.21
C TYR A 16 1.79 17.23 4.34
N HIS A 17 0.98 18.18 4.78
CA HIS A 17 1.28 19.05 5.91
C HIS A 17 0.03 19.13 6.76
N PHE A 18 0.18 18.95 8.07
CA PHE A 18 -0.91 18.91 9.03
C PHE A 18 -0.66 19.91 10.15
N ARG A 19 -1.72 20.60 10.57
CA ARG A 19 -1.68 21.50 11.73
C ARG A 19 -2.01 20.75 13.02
N PHE A 20 -2.98 19.84 12.96
CA PHE A 20 -3.53 19.08 14.08
C PHE A 20 -2.93 17.68 14.18
N PHE A 21 -2.69 17.01 13.05
CA PHE A 21 -2.19 15.64 13.06
C PHE A 21 -0.67 15.57 13.23
N LYS A 22 -0.23 14.63 14.05
CA LYS A 22 1.16 14.22 14.18
C LYS A 22 1.31 12.80 13.64
N PHE A 23 2.38 12.56 12.88
CA PHE A 23 2.76 11.24 12.41
C PHE A 23 3.61 10.51 13.46
N PHE A 24 3.27 9.24 13.68
CA PHE A 24 4.01 8.28 14.48
C PHE A 24 4.42 7.14 13.56
N GLU A 25 5.73 6.95 13.45
CA GLU A 25 6.34 5.94 12.58
C GLU A 25 5.98 4.52 13.07
N GLY A 26 5.82 3.61 12.12
CA GLY A 26 5.76 2.18 12.41
C GLY A 26 7.16 1.63 12.70
N TYR A 27 7.23 0.66 13.61
CA TYR A 27 8.42 -0.10 13.96
C TYR A 27 8.15 -1.56 13.65
N GLY A 28 8.98 -2.18 12.81
CA GLY A 28 8.93 -3.63 12.56
C GLY A 28 9.70 -4.44 13.61
N GLY A 29 9.73 -5.75 13.43
CA GLY A 29 10.54 -6.66 14.27
C GLY A 29 9.90 -6.93 15.63
N HIS A 30 10.68 -6.92 16.71
CA HIS A 30 10.18 -7.26 18.05
C HIS A 30 9.29 -6.19 18.70
N ALA A 31 9.36 -4.94 18.23
CA ALA A 31 8.53 -3.84 18.74
C ALA A 31 7.15 -3.74 18.05
N ASP A 32 7.02 -4.36 16.87
CA ASP A 32 5.87 -4.36 15.93
C ASP A 32 4.69 -3.44 16.28
N ASN A 33 4.65 -2.24 15.69
CA ASN A 33 3.49 -1.35 15.78
C ASN A 33 3.11 -0.76 14.42
N ALA A 34 1.82 -0.43 14.28
CA ALA A 34 1.32 0.28 13.11
C ALA A 34 1.84 1.72 13.07
N ALA A 35 1.98 2.27 11.86
CA ALA A 35 2.14 3.71 11.69
C ALA A 35 0.79 4.41 11.95
N GLU A 36 0.84 5.63 12.47
CA GLU A 36 -0.35 6.36 12.91
C GLU A 36 -0.25 7.86 12.62
N LEU A 37 -1.35 8.45 12.17
CA LEU A 37 -1.63 9.88 12.27
C LEU A 37 -2.60 10.08 13.43
N ALA A 38 -2.19 10.83 14.43
CA ALA A 38 -3.06 11.17 15.55
C ALA A 38 -3.20 12.70 15.72
N ALA A 39 -4.42 13.15 15.95
CA ALA A 39 -4.73 14.51 16.38
C ALA A 39 -5.37 14.48 17.76
N ARG A 40 -4.92 15.34 18.66
CA ARG A 40 -5.51 15.51 19.99
C ARG A 40 -6.11 16.91 20.10
N VAL A 41 -7.42 16.97 20.28
CA VAL A 41 -8.18 18.22 20.16
C VAL A 41 -9.25 18.36 21.22
N GLN A 42 -9.67 19.59 21.44
CA GLN A 42 -10.91 19.94 22.12
C GLN A 42 -11.83 20.65 21.14
N VAL A 43 -13.09 20.26 21.11
CA VAL A 43 -14.14 20.90 20.32
C VAL A 43 -15.24 21.41 21.25
N GLU A 44 -16.11 22.30 20.79
CA GLU A 44 -17.21 22.80 21.63
C GLU A 44 -18.28 21.74 21.86
N ASN A 45 -18.66 21.02 20.79
CA ASN A 45 -19.68 19.96 20.82
C ASN A 45 -19.13 18.67 20.21
N ALA A 46 -18.67 17.75 21.06
CA ALA A 46 -18.08 16.50 20.60
C ALA A 46 -19.09 15.56 19.92
N ASP A 47 -20.33 15.50 20.40
CA ASP A 47 -21.34 14.60 19.82
C ASP A 47 -21.68 14.99 18.37
N ASP A 48 -21.89 16.29 18.12
CA ASP A 48 -22.12 16.80 16.77
C ASP A 48 -20.89 16.60 15.87
N PHE A 49 -19.69 16.85 16.38
CA PHE A 49 -18.46 16.63 15.63
C PHE A 49 -18.26 15.15 15.27
N ILE A 50 -18.56 14.23 16.18
CA ILE A 50 -18.47 12.79 15.91
C ILE A 50 -19.44 12.37 14.79
N VAL A 51 -20.66 12.91 14.76
CA VAL A 51 -21.60 12.66 13.66
C VAL A 51 -21.05 13.15 12.31
N LYS A 52 -20.38 14.31 12.29
CA LYS A 52 -19.69 14.82 11.09
C LYS A 52 -18.54 13.90 10.65
N LEU A 53 -17.76 13.39 11.59
CA LEU A 53 -16.69 12.40 11.32
C LEU A 53 -17.25 11.09 10.78
N GLU A 54 -18.34 10.58 11.34
CA GLU A 54 -19.01 9.36 10.87
C GLU A 54 -19.48 9.53 9.42
N LYS A 55 -20.09 10.68 9.11
CA LYS A 55 -20.49 11.01 7.73
C LYS A 55 -19.29 11.08 6.80
N LEU A 56 -18.20 11.72 7.21
CA LEU A 56 -16.97 11.78 6.42
C LEU A 56 -16.37 10.38 6.17
N LYS A 57 -16.32 9.54 7.21
CA LYS A 57 -15.81 8.17 7.15
C LYS A 57 -16.50 7.31 6.09
N THR A 58 -17.79 7.53 5.82
CA THR A 58 -18.53 6.81 4.76
C THR A 58 -17.94 7.01 3.36
N GLN A 59 -17.19 8.10 3.15
CA GLN A 59 -16.49 8.40 1.90
C GLN A 59 -15.09 7.77 1.84
N PHE A 60 -14.56 7.32 2.97
CA PHE A 60 -13.24 6.69 3.13
C PHE A 60 -13.38 5.28 3.69
N LYS A 61 -14.12 4.45 2.97
CA LYS A 61 -14.45 3.08 3.37
C LYS A 61 -13.22 2.23 3.66
N LYS A 62 -12.11 2.46 2.94
CA LYS A 62 -10.84 1.73 3.07
C LYS A 62 -9.90 2.26 4.15
N ALA A 63 -10.18 3.41 4.76
CA ALA A 63 -9.38 3.93 5.86
C ALA A 63 -9.90 3.42 7.19
N PHE A 64 -8.99 3.16 8.13
CA PHE A 64 -9.31 2.94 9.53
C PHE A 64 -9.42 4.29 10.24
N LEU A 65 -10.37 4.42 11.17
CA LEU A 65 -10.51 5.60 12.03
C LEU A 65 -10.83 5.14 13.45
N HIS A 66 -10.12 5.66 14.44
CA HIS A 66 -10.35 5.38 15.84
C HIS A 66 -10.45 6.68 16.63
N LEU A 67 -11.38 6.74 17.57
CA LEU A 67 -11.62 7.87 18.45
C LEU A 67 -11.49 7.42 19.91
N ASN A 68 -10.65 8.10 20.68
CA ASN A 68 -10.74 8.11 22.14
C ASN A 68 -11.44 9.40 22.57
N ILE A 69 -12.45 9.30 23.42
CA ILE A 69 -13.37 10.39 23.74
C ILE A 69 -13.36 10.64 25.23
N ASN A 70 -13.20 11.91 25.62
CA ASN A 70 -13.31 12.37 26.99
C ASN A 70 -14.06 13.70 27.00
N GLU A 71 -15.38 13.65 27.26
CA GLU A 71 -16.27 14.82 27.19
C GLU A 71 -16.11 15.55 25.85
N ASN A 72 -15.56 16.77 25.86
CA ASN A 72 -15.35 17.59 24.68
C ASN A 72 -13.95 17.45 24.05
N GLN A 73 -13.12 16.54 24.58
CA GLN A 73 -11.78 16.24 24.10
C GLN A 73 -11.74 14.92 23.34
N LEU A 74 -10.96 14.89 22.27
CA LEU A 74 -10.88 13.76 21.34
C LEU A 74 -9.41 13.47 21.00
N ILE A 75 -9.05 12.19 20.96
CA ILE A 75 -7.90 11.72 20.17
C ILE A 75 -8.46 11.03 18.93
N ILE A 76 -8.13 11.57 17.77
CA ILE A 76 -8.51 11.08 16.45
C ILE A 76 -7.30 10.38 15.85
N SER A 77 -7.43 9.07 15.62
CA SER A 77 -6.35 8.20 15.19
C SER A 77 -6.68 7.56 13.85
N ILE A 78 -5.74 7.63 12.91
CA ILE A 78 -5.79 7.00 11.59
C ILE A 78 -4.50 6.19 11.46
N GLY A 79 -4.58 4.88 11.29
CA GLY A 79 -3.38 4.04 11.35
C GLY A 79 -3.46 2.75 10.55
N GLY A 80 -2.30 2.12 10.38
CA GLY A 80 -2.14 0.86 9.66
C GLY A 80 -0.67 0.53 9.37
N TYR A 81 -0.45 -0.68 8.87
CA TYR A 81 0.88 -1.13 8.43
C TYR A 81 1.24 -0.68 7.01
N VAL A 82 0.24 -0.19 6.26
CA VAL A 82 0.38 0.25 4.88
C VAL A 82 -0.49 1.50 4.70
N LEU A 83 0.03 2.68 5.06
CA LEU A 83 -0.72 3.92 4.91
C LEU A 83 -0.60 4.43 3.47
N PHE A 84 -1.64 4.19 2.69
CA PHE A 84 -1.82 4.75 1.35
C PHE A 84 -2.25 6.23 1.37
N ASP A 85 -2.18 6.92 0.23
CA ASP A 85 -2.58 8.33 0.10
C ASP A 85 -3.97 8.63 0.64
N PHE A 86 -4.95 7.74 0.46
CA PHE A 86 -6.31 7.96 0.94
C PHE A 86 -6.42 8.11 2.47
N TYR A 87 -5.47 7.59 3.26
CA TYR A 87 -5.43 7.83 4.71
C TYR A 87 -5.03 9.27 5.02
N PHE A 88 -4.05 9.81 4.31
CA PHE A 88 -3.63 11.21 4.44
C PHE A 88 -4.70 12.17 3.93
N GLN A 89 -5.41 11.80 2.86
CA GLN A 89 -6.55 12.58 2.36
C GLN A 89 -7.72 12.60 3.35
N LEU A 90 -7.99 11.49 4.06
CA LEU A 90 -8.94 11.49 5.17
C LEU A 90 -8.51 12.47 6.27
N ALA A 91 -7.23 12.44 6.66
CA ALA A 91 -6.70 13.35 7.67
C ALA A 91 -6.84 14.82 7.25
N LEU A 92 -6.62 15.15 5.97
CA LEU A 92 -6.82 16.49 5.43
C LEU A 92 -8.30 16.93 5.52
N GLU A 93 -9.25 16.05 5.15
CA GLU A 93 -10.67 16.38 5.27
C GLU A 93 -11.11 16.53 6.75
N ILE A 94 -10.48 15.81 7.67
CA ILE A 94 -10.70 15.99 9.11
C ILE A 94 -10.12 17.32 9.59
N GLU A 95 -8.94 17.74 9.14
CA GLU A 95 -8.39 19.06 9.47
C GLU A 95 -9.34 20.20 9.08
N GLU A 96 -9.91 20.13 7.88
CA GLU A 96 -10.89 21.10 7.43
C GLU A 96 -12.12 21.16 8.33
N LEU A 97 -12.58 20.00 8.83
CA LEU A 97 -13.65 19.96 9.84
C LEU A 97 -13.20 20.57 11.17
N LEU A 98 -12.02 20.22 11.67
CA LEU A 98 -11.47 20.75 12.91
C LEU A 98 -11.31 22.28 12.88
N ILE A 99 -10.89 22.84 11.75
CA ILE A 99 -10.77 24.29 11.55
C ILE A 99 -12.15 24.95 11.62
N ARG A 100 -13.17 24.38 10.95
CA ARG A 100 -14.54 24.91 10.94
C ARG A 100 -15.20 24.87 12.31
N GLU A 101 -14.91 23.85 13.11
CA GLU A 101 -15.39 23.72 14.49
C GLU A 101 -14.52 24.47 15.51
N HIS A 102 -13.58 25.31 15.05
CA HIS A 102 -12.68 26.07 15.91
C HIS A 102 -11.96 25.20 16.95
N ALA A 103 -11.57 23.98 16.57
CA ALA A 103 -10.95 23.02 17.46
C ALA A 103 -9.62 23.57 18.04
N ILE A 104 -9.40 23.28 19.32
CA ILE A 104 -8.19 23.65 20.05
C ILE A 104 -7.26 22.44 20.09
N ILE A 105 -6.00 22.61 19.68
CA ILE A 105 -4.98 21.56 19.78
C ILE A 105 -4.59 21.37 21.24
N LEU A 106 -4.54 20.12 21.70
CA LEU A 106 -4.09 19.76 23.03
C LEU A 106 -2.72 19.08 22.96
N ASP A 107 -1.91 19.28 24.00
CA ASP A 107 -0.58 18.67 24.09
C ASP A 107 -0.67 17.14 24.29
N PHE A 108 0.11 16.39 23.52
CA PHE A 108 0.26 14.93 23.66
C PHE A 108 0.98 14.51 24.95
N SER A 109 1.73 15.42 25.59
CA SER A 109 2.46 15.12 26.83
C SER A 109 1.55 14.89 28.05
N ILE A 110 0.34 15.43 28.03
CA ILE A 110 -0.61 15.36 29.15
C ILE A 110 -1.31 14.00 29.11
N PRO A 111 -1.42 13.23 30.21
CA PRO A 111 -2.19 11.98 30.18
C PRO A 111 -3.62 12.18 29.68
N PHE A 112 -4.09 11.29 28.80
CA PHE A 112 -5.47 11.29 28.31
C PHE A 112 -6.21 10.09 28.90
N LYS A 113 -7.29 10.34 29.64
CA LYS A 113 -8.16 9.28 30.15
C LYS A 113 -9.38 9.17 29.26
N SER A 114 -9.45 8.11 28.47
CA SER A 114 -10.63 7.86 27.65
C SER A 114 -11.82 7.49 28.52
N LEU A 115 -12.97 8.12 28.29
CA LEU A 115 -14.27 7.75 28.87
C LEU A 115 -15.02 6.78 27.96
N SER A 116 -14.87 6.92 26.64
CA SER A 116 -15.43 6.02 25.65
C SER A 116 -14.55 5.96 24.40
N THR A 117 -14.74 4.94 23.57
CA THR A 117 -14.02 4.80 22.30
C THR A 117 -14.98 4.45 21.17
N LYS A 118 -14.60 4.82 19.95
CA LYS A 118 -15.27 4.38 18.72
C LYS A 118 -14.23 3.93 17.71
N ALA A 119 -14.42 2.75 17.13
CA ALA A 119 -13.56 2.21 16.08
C ALA A 119 -14.38 2.00 14.80
N TYR A 120 -13.89 2.56 13.70
CA TYR A 120 -14.47 2.41 12.37
C TYR A 120 -13.48 1.64 11.50
N HIS A 121 -13.75 0.35 11.35
CA HIS A 121 -12.91 -0.56 10.59
C HIS A 121 -12.95 -0.29 9.08
N THR A 122 -11.94 -0.81 8.40
CA THR A 122 -11.84 -0.84 6.95
C THR A 122 -12.91 -1.77 6.37
N GLU A 123 -13.67 -1.31 5.38
CA GLU A 123 -14.65 -2.15 4.71
C GLU A 123 -13.98 -3.03 3.64
N GLY A 124 -14.22 -4.33 3.70
CA GLY A 124 -13.82 -5.29 2.66
C GLY A 124 -12.34 -5.69 2.69
N GLU A 125 -11.68 -5.65 3.85
CA GLU A 125 -10.43 -6.38 4.08
C GLU A 125 -10.70 -7.88 4.23
N ASN A 126 -11.15 -8.52 3.16
CA ASN A 126 -10.90 -9.95 3.01
C ASN A 126 -9.48 -10.06 2.45
N MET A 127 -8.49 -10.08 3.35
CA MET A 127 -7.18 -10.66 3.02
C MET A 127 -7.40 -12.16 2.82
N GLY A 128 -8.01 -12.54 1.69
CA GLY A 128 -8.16 -13.94 1.33
C GLY A 128 -6.79 -14.61 1.37
N ASN A 129 -6.76 -15.85 1.83
CA ASN A 129 -5.52 -16.62 1.81
C ASN A 129 -5.00 -16.68 0.38
N ASN A 130 -3.74 -16.33 0.18
CA ASN A 130 -3.07 -16.51 -1.10
C ASN A 130 -2.91 -18.01 -1.36
N GLU A 131 -3.65 -18.54 -2.34
CA GLU A 131 -3.61 -19.96 -2.69
C GLU A 131 -2.40 -20.32 -3.57
N HIS A 132 -1.68 -19.30 -4.07
CA HIS A 132 -0.58 -19.47 -5.00
C HIS A 132 0.76 -19.15 -4.34
N ARG A 133 1.46 -20.20 -3.94
CA ARG A 133 2.79 -20.10 -3.29
C ARG A 133 3.87 -19.40 -4.11
N PHE A 134 3.71 -19.29 -5.43
CA PHE A 134 4.64 -18.58 -6.30
C PHE A 134 4.44 -17.05 -6.29
N LEU A 135 3.32 -16.57 -5.76
CA LEU A 135 3.09 -15.14 -5.53
C LEU A 135 3.69 -14.76 -4.16
N GLN A 136 4.68 -13.88 -4.17
CA GLN A 136 5.29 -13.33 -2.96
C GLN A 136 4.85 -11.88 -2.79
N ILE A 137 4.32 -11.51 -1.63
CA ILE A 137 4.07 -10.09 -1.32
C ILE A 137 5.33 -9.52 -0.69
N ILE A 138 5.84 -8.43 -1.27
CA ILE A 138 7.08 -7.79 -0.85
C ILE A 138 6.89 -6.28 -0.69
N GLY A 139 7.59 -5.70 0.28
CA GLY A 139 7.82 -4.26 0.37
C GLY A 139 9.10 -3.87 -0.38
N SER A 140 9.36 -2.57 -0.46
CA SER A 140 10.60 -2.03 -1.02
C SER A 140 11.29 -1.10 -0.04
N ASP A 141 12.54 -0.76 -0.33
CA ASP A 141 13.20 0.38 0.30
C ASP A 141 12.45 1.70 0.03
N LEU A 142 12.79 2.74 0.81
CA LEU A 142 12.25 4.08 0.68
C LEU A 142 12.63 4.72 -0.67
N LYS A 143 11.65 5.31 -1.33
CA LYS A 143 11.76 6.02 -2.62
C LYS A 143 11.34 7.48 -2.47
N LYS A 144 10.80 8.08 -3.53
CA LYS A 144 10.38 9.47 -3.50
C LYS A 144 9.44 9.74 -2.33
N ASN A 145 9.70 10.84 -1.62
CA ASN A 145 8.92 11.31 -0.47
C ASN A 145 8.80 10.24 0.62
N ASN A 146 9.84 9.43 0.81
CA ASN A 146 9.88 8.35 1.80
C ASN A 146 8.82 7.26 1.59
N ALA A 147 8.30 7.09 0.38
CA ALA A 147 7.34 6.03 0.09
C ALA A 147 8.03 4.67 -0.02
N GLU A 148 7.39 3.63 0.48
CA GLU A 148 7.65 2.24 0.14
C GLU A 148 6.66 1.78 -0.94
N ASN A 149 6.89 0.62 -1.54
CA ASN A 149 5.99 0.05 -2.54
C ASN A 149 5.66 -1.40 -2.20
N LEU A 150 4.36 -1.68 -2.02
CA LEU A 150 3.84 -3.01 -1.77
C LEU A 150 3.54 -3.70 -3.10
N SER A 151 4.29 -4.75 -3.42
CA SER A 151 4.24 -5.41 -4.73
C SER A 151 4.07 -6.92 -4.61
N ILE A 152 3.58 -7.53 -5.68
CA ILE A 152 3.69 -8.97 -5.92
C ILE A 152 5.00 -9.21 -6.66
N ARG A 153 5.79 -10.18 -6.18
CA ARG A 153 6.95 -10.74 -6.88
C ARG A 153 6.66 -12.17 -7.31
N ILE A 154 7.07 -12.50 -8.53
CA ILE A 154 7.09 -13.87 -9.05
C ILE A 154 8.48 -14.15 -9.59
N ASP A 155 9.09 -15.21 -9.09
CA ASP A 155 10.33 -15.75 -9.62
C ASP A 155 10.01 -16.92 -10.52
N CYS A 156 10.57 -16.94 -11.74
CA CYS A 156 10.38 -18.03 -12.67
C CYS A 156 11.54 -18.18 -13.66
N ASN A 157 11.50 -19.25 -14.43
CA ASN A 157 12.39 -19.49 -15.55
C ASN A 157 11.64 -20.16 -16.71
N LEU A 158 12.12 -19.91 -17.92
CA LEU A 158 11.57 -20.45 -19.16
C LEU A 158 12.64 -20.43 -20.27
N PRO A 159 12.44 -21.14 -21.39
CA PRO A 159 13.28 -21.02 -22.58
C PRO A 159 13.31 -19.60 -23.12
N LEU A 160 14.46 -19.19 -23.61
CA LEU A 160 14.68 -17.84 -24.13
C LEU A 160 13.76 -17.52 -25.32
N SER A 161 13.43 -18.52 -26.14
CA SER A 161 12.52 -18.38 -27.28
C SER A 161 11.10 -17.97 -26.90
N ASP A 162 10.68 -18.24 -25.65
CA ASP A 162 9.32 -18.01 -25.18
C ASP A 162 9.18 -16.69 -24.39
N LYS A 163 10.31 -16.08 -24.01
CA LYS A 163 10.38 -14.92 -23.11
C LYS A 163 9.49 -13.77 -23.57
N GLU A 164 9.65 -13.31 -24.81
CA GLU A 164 8.89 -12.15 -25.32
C GLU A 164 7.38 -12.40 -25.33
N PHE A 165 6.96 -13.58 -25.77
CA PHE A 165 5.55 -13.96 -25.79
C PHE A 165 4.96 -14.07 -24.38
N PHE A 166 5.71 -14.65 -23.45
CA PHE A 166 5.30 -14.77 -22.05
C PHE A 166 5.13 -13.40 -21.38
N ILE A 167 6.07 -12.48 -21.61
CA ILE A 167 6.00 -11.11 -21.07
C ILE A 167 4.79 -10.36 -21.65
N ASN A 168 4.51 -10.51 -22.95
CA ASN A 168 3.34 -9.90 -23.59
C ASN A 168 2.00 -10.42 -23.03
N ASP A 169 1.90 -11.73 -22.79
CA ASP A 169 0.72 -12.34 -22.16
C ASP A 169 0.54 -11.82 -20.72
N LEU A 170 1.61 -11.73 -19.93
CA LEU A 170 1.59 -11.14 -18.59
C LEU A 170 1.12 -9.67 -18.61
N GLY A 171 1.61 -8.88 -19.57
CA GLY A 171 1.18 -7.49 -19.76
C GLY A 171 -0.32 -7.37 -20.07
N SER A 172 -0.92 -8.40 -20.68
CA SER A 172 -2.36 -8.46 -20.93
C SER A 172 -3.14 -8.82 -19.65
N ILE A 173 -2.67 -9.83 -18.91
CA ILE A 173 -3.23 -10.21 -17.59
C ILE A 173 -3.21 -9.03 -16.62
N CYS A 174 -2.14 -8.22 -16.60
CA CYS A 174 -2.06 -7.05 -15.73
C CYS A 174 -3.21 -6.06 -15.96
N ARG A 175 -3.54 -5.78 -17.23
CA ARG A 175 -4.64 -4.87 -17.58
C ARG A 175 -6.00 -5.43 -17.15
N GLU A 176 -6.19 -6.73 -17.23
CA GLU A 176 -7.42 -7.40 -16.79
C GLU A 176 -7.56 -7.42 -15.25
N GLU A 177 -6.45 -7.45 -14.53
CA GLU A 177 -6.38 -7.60 -13.07
C GLU A 177 -6.14 -6.29 -12.31
N ASN A 178 -6.31 -5.13 -12.98
CA ASN A 178 -6.11 -3.79 -12.41
C ASN A 178 -4.70 -3.59 -11.82
N LEU A 179 -3.68 -4.02 -12.57
CA LEU A 179 -2.27 -3.76 -12.30
C LEU A 179 -1.73 -2.79 -13.36
N ASN A 180 -1.28 -1.63 -12.92
CA ASN A 180 -0.75 -0.58 -13.81
C ASN A 180 0.77 -0.51 -13.82
N VAL A 181 1.43 -1.35 -13.02
CA VAL A 181 2.88 -1.45 -12.96
C VAL A 181 3.27 -2.90 -13.15
N PHE A 182 4.08 -3.15 -14.17
CA PHE A 182 4.73 -4.41 -14.45
C PHE A 182 6.12 -4.13 -14.98
N TYR A 183 7.12 -4.61 -14.25
CA TYR A 183 8.51 -4.59 -14.70
C TYR A 183 9.20 -5.88 -14.25
N TYR A 184 10.35 -6.18 -14.84
CA TYR A 184 11.11 -7.36 -14.48
C TYR A 184 12.61 -7.13 -14.58
N ASN A 185 13.34 -7.95 -13.84
CA ASN A 185 14.76 -8.18 -14.09
C ASN A 185 14.91 -9.55 -14.74
N ASP A 186 15.94 -9.69 -15.56
CA ASP A 186 16.27 -10.96 -16.20
C ASP A 186 17.74 -11.35 -16.04
N TYR A 187 18.01 -12.59 -16.41
CA TYR A 187 19.33 -13.08 -16.75
C TYR A 187 19.17 -14.17 -17.80
N ASP A 188 19.63 -13.91 -19.02
CA ASP A 188 19.62 -14.88 -20.11
C ASP A 188 20.89 -15.76 -20.06
N PHE A 189 20.74 -17.08 -20.16
CA PHE A 189 21.87 -18.02 -20.13
C PHE A 189 21.55 -19.29 -20.93
N TYR A 190 22.51 -19.72 -21.76
CA TYR A 190 22.29 -20.80 -22.74
C TYR A 190 21.03 -20.55 -23.58
N ASN A 191 20.05 -21.46 -23.50
CA ASN A 191 18.74 -21.36 -24.14
C ASN A 191 17.61 -21.06 -23.14
N HIS A 192 17.92 -20.58 -21.93
CA HIS A 192 16.97 -20.27 -20.86
C HIS A 192 17.13 -18.83 -20.37
N CYS A 193 16.14 -18.36 -19.61
CA CYS A 193 16.15 -17.10 -18.91
C CYS A 193 15.57 -17.29 -17.50
N ASN A 194 16.23 -16.72 -16.49
CA ASN A 194 15.65 -16.53 -15.17
C ASN A 194 15.00 -15.13 -15.13
N LEU A 195 13.80 -15.04 -14.58
CA LEU A 195 13.02 -13.81 -14.47
C LEU A 195 12.67 -13.53 -13.00
N MET A 196 12.70 -12.25 -12.66
CA MET A 196 12.15 -11.71 -11.42
C MET A 196 11.14 -10.64 -11.79
N LEU A 197 9.87 -11.00 -11.67
CA LEU A 197 8.73 -10.21 -12.12
C LEU A 197 8.15 -9.43 -10.95
N PHE A 198 7.82 -8.16 -11.16
CA PHE A 198 7.23 -7.28 -10.16
C PHE A 198 5.93 -6.67 -10.67
N PHE A 199 4.87 -6.79 -9.86
CA PHE A 199 3.55 -6.29 -10.18
C PHE A 199 3.01 -5.45 -9.02
N THR A 200 2.54 -4.24 -9.33
CA THR A 200 1.99 -3.33 -8.31
C THR A 200 1.06 -2.30 -8.97
N ASN A 201 0.70 -1.28 -8.20
CA ASN A 201 0.04 -0.08 -8.67
C ASN A 201 0.81 1.17 -8.22
N GLY A 202 0.43 2.32 -8.77
CA GLY A 202 0.94 3.61 -8.30
C GLY A 202 0.35 4.03 -6.96
N ARG A 203 0.30 5.34 -6.75
CA ARG A 203 -0.32 5.98 -5.60
C ARG A 203 -1.81 5.68 -5.49
N GLN A 204 -2.28 5.40 -4.28
CA GLN A 204 -3.66 4.96 -4.02
C GLN A 204 -4.47 6.09 -3.34
N LYS A 205 -5.08 6.96 -4.17
CA LYS A 205 -5.91 8.08 -3.72
C LYS A 205 -7.38 7.68 -3.56
N LYS A 206 -8.15 8.44 -2.77
CA LYS A 206 -9.59 8.22 -2.47
C LYS A 206 -10.42 7.82 -3.70
N ASP A 207 -10.26 8.55 -4.81
CA ASP A 207 -11.06 8.37 -6.02
C ASP A 207 -10.44 7.40 -7.05
N SER A 208 -9.28 6.81 -6.74
CA SER A 208 -8.53 5.95 -7.65
C SER A 208 -7.94 4.72 -6.96
N ILE A 209 -8.61 4.22 -5.91
CA ILE A 209 -8.19 3.01 -5.19
C ILE A 209 -8.39 1.80 -6.11
N GLN A 210 -7.34 1.00 -6.25
CA GLN A 210 -7.37 -0.23 -7.01
C GLN A 210 -7.21 -1.44 -6.09
N THR A 211 -8.06 -2.43 -6.31
CA THR A 211 -8.01 -3.69 -5.56
C THR A 211 -7.70 -4.83 -6.53
N VAL A 212 -6.63 -5.56 -6.25
CA VAL A 212 -6.21 -6.75 -6.99
C VAL A 212 -6.78 -7.99 -6.29
N ASN A 213 -7.38 -8.90 -7.06
CA ASN A 213 -7.74 -10.22 -6.58
C ASN A 213 -6.55 -11.16 -6.78
N LEU A 214 -5.82 -11.46 -5.68
CA LEU A 214 -4.59 -12.27 -5.76
C LEU A 214 -4.81 -13.66 -6.33
N ASN A 215 -5.94 -14.30 -6.02
CA ASN A 215 -6.23 -15.65 -6.51
C ASN A 215 -6.64 -15.61 -7.99
N SER A 216 -7.44 -14.63 -8.42
CA SER A 216 -7.72 -14.42 -9.86
C SER A 216 -6.44 -14.19 -10.67
N PHE A 217 -5.59 -13.28 -10.20
CA PHE A 217 -4.31 -12.98 -10.83
C PHE A 217 -3.41 -14.23 -10.89
N GLY A 218 -3.28 -14.95 -9.78
CA GLY A 218 -2.44 -16.15 -9.73
C GLY A 218 -3.00 -17.31 -10.55
N ASP A 219 -4.32 -17.49 -10.64
CA ASP A 219 -4.93 -18.48 -11.52
C ASP A 219 -4.58 -18.20 -12.99
N LYS A 220 -4.67 -16.94 -13.43
CA LYS A 220 -4.30 -16.54 -14.79
C LYS A 220 -2.81 -16.74 -15.07
N VAL A 221 -1.92 -16.36 -14.13
CA VAL A 221 -0.48 -16.60 -14.29
C VAL A 221 -0.18 -18.11 -14.33
N ARG A 222 -0.85 -18.91 -13.49
CA ARG A 222 -0.69 -20.37 -13.49
C ARG A 222 -1.15 -20.99 -14.81
N GLN A 223 -2.21 -20.48 -15.45
CA GLN A 223 -2.64 -20.97 -16.76
C GLN A 223 -1.57 -20.82 -17.84
N LEU A 224 -0.65 -19.85 -17.71
CA LEU A 224 0.47 -19.69 -18.65
C LEU A 224 1.42 -20.91 -18.65
N THR A 225 1.46 -21.72 -17.58
CA THR A 225 2.26 -22.96 -17.58
C THR A 225 1.72 -24.03 -18.53
N GLN A 226 0.50 -23.86 -19.06
CA GLN A 226 -0.06 -24.74 -20.09
C GLN A 226 0.38 -24.32 -21.50
N LYS A 227 0.77 -23.05 -21.67
CA LYS A 227 1.19 -22.47 -22.96
C LYS A 227 2.71 -22.45 -23.11
N TYR A 228 3.43 -22.25 -22.01
CA TYR A 228 4.88 -22.15 -21.98
C TYR A 228 5.49 -23.22 -21.06
N PRO A 229 6.68 -23.75 -21.38
CA PRO A 229 7.46 -24.59 -20.47
C PRO A 229 8.09 -23.74 -19.35
N LEU A 230 7.21 -23.12 -18.55
CA LEU A 230 7.50 -22.23 -17.44
C LEU A 230 7.65 -23.02 -16.14
N HIS A 231 8.66 -22.68 -15.36
CA HIS A 231 8.85 -23.19 -14.01
C HIS A 231 8.98 -22.05 -13.01
N PHE A 232 8.26 -22.14 -11.88
CA PHE A 232 8.38 -21.16 -10.79
C PHE A 232 9.67 -21.41 -9.99
N GLY A 233 10.38 -20.34 -9.68
CA GLY A 233 11.75 -20.33 -9.14
C GLY A 233 12.82 -20.10 -10.21
N HIS A 234 14.04 -19.80 -9.77
CA HIS A 234 15.21 -19.62 -10.63
C HIS A 234 15.99 -20.93 -10.78
N LEU A 235 16.64 -21.14 -11.93
CA LEU A 235 17.58 -22.25 -12.15
C LEU A 235 19.02 -21.89 -11.80
N GLU A 236 19.82 -22.92 -11.50
CA GLU A 236 21.30 -22.86 -11.45
C GLU A 236 21.89 -21.85 -10.42
N GLY A 237 21.07 -21.44 -9.43
CA GLY A 237 21.49 -20.67 -8.27
C GLY A 237 21.93 -19.23 -8.54
N LEU A 238 22.76 -18.67 -7.65
CA LEU A 238 23.12 -17.24 -7.64
C LEU A 238 23.86 -16.76 -8.89
N LYS A 239 24.52 -17.66 -9.62
CA LYS A 239 25.32 -17.30 -10.81
C LYS A 239 24.47 -16.65 -11.90
N TYR A 240 23.20 -17.03 -12.00
CA TYR A 240 22.26 -16.53 -13.02
C TYR A 240 21.07 -15.84 -12.36
N TYR A 241 21.31 -15.17 -11.23
CA TYR A 241 20.26 -14.40 -10.56
C TYR A 241 19.83 -13.20 -11.42
N PRO A 242 18.53 -12.89 -11.56
CA PRO A 242 18.06 -11.81 -12.43
C PRO A 242 18.47 -10.42 -11.93
N GLN A 243 19.53 -9.88 -12.53
CA GLN A 243 20.10 -8.56 -12.20
C GLN A 243 20.02 -7.56 -13.35
N ASN A 244 19.71 -8.00 -14.56
CA ASN A 244 19.60 -7.11 -15.72
C ASN A 244 18.19 -6.50 -15.73
N GLY A 245 18.11 -5.21 -15.43
CA GLY A 245 16.85 -4.48 -15.40
C GLY A 245 16.96 -3.15 -14.64
N PRO A 246 15.83 -2.50 -14.34
CA PRO A 246 14.47 -2.95 -14.63
C PRO A 246 14.09 -2.82 -16.11
N ASN A 247 13.51 -3.87 -16.70
CA ASN A 247 12.82 -3.83 -17.99
C ASN A 247 11.34 -3.50 -17.72
N ILE A 248 10.83 -2.43 -18.32
CA ILE A 248 9.52 -1.85 -17.98
C ILE A 248 8.49 -2.20 -19.07
N GLU A 249 7.38 -2.80 -18.66
CA GLU A 249 6.26 -3.15 -19.55
C GLU A 249 5.03 -2.27 -19.29
N LEU A 250 4.76 -1.97 -18.02
CA LEU A 250 3.72 -1.04 -17.58
C LEU A 250 4.29 -0.17 -16.45
N MET A 251 4.01 1.14 -16.49
CA MET A 251 4.49 2.06 -15.47
C MET A 251 3.54 3.22 -15.24
N VAL A 252 3.29 3.49 -13.96
CA VAL A 252 2.67 4.71 -13.44
C VAL A 252 3.44 5.11 -12.19
N ASP A 253 3.48 6.42 -11.89
CA ASP A 253 4.16 6.94 -10.71
C ASP A 253 5.60 6.43 -10.53
N GLU A 254 6.37 6.33 -11.63
CA GLU A 254 7.68 5.68 -11.70
C GLU A 254 8.62 6.05 -10.54
N GLU A 255 8.64 7.31 -10.14
CA GLU A 255 9.46 7.84 -9.05
C GLU A 255 9.13 7.28 -7.64
N TYR A 256 7.95 6.70 -7.47
CA TYR A 256 7.52 5.97 -6.26
C TYR A 256 7.67 4.45 -6.40
N ILE A 257 7.98 3.95 -7.61
CA ILE A 257 8.07 2.52 -7.91
C ILE A 257 9.53 2.08 -8.05
N LEU A 258 10.33 2.83 -8.79
CA LEU A 258 11.73 2.55 -9.09
C LEU A 258 12.63 3.51 -8.33
N SER A 259 13.75 3.01 -7.81
CA SER A 259 14.78 3.86 -7.22
C SER A 259 15.47 4.62 -8.36
N LYS A 260 15.52 5.96 -8.28
CA LYS A 260 16.39 6.73 -9.16
C LYS A 260 17.84 6.38 -8.82
N LYS A 261 18.61 5.98 -9.83
CA LYS A 261 20.07 5.85 -9.73
C LYS A 261 20.70 7.24 -9.59
#